data_AF-A0A7L0LCR6-F1
#
_entry.id   AF-A0A7L0LCR6-F1
#
_cell.length_a   1.000
_cell.length_b   1.000
_cell.length_c   1.000
_cell.angle_alpha   90.00
_cell.angle_beta   90.00
_cell.angle_gamma   90.00
#
_symmetry.space_group_name_H-M   'P 1'
#
loop_
_entity.id
_entity.type
_entity.pdbx_description
1 polymer ?
#
loop_
_entity_poly.entity_id
_entity_poly.type
_entity_poly.pdbx_seq_one_letter_code
_entity_poly.pdbx_strand_id
1 'polypeptide(L)' 'MPFWGLQKQLGIDVDSWLVRQSMPQPYSQAGVCHAFEREWVECGHGLGQIRARRECQLEYEDFMEC' A
#
# COMPACT_ATOMS: atom_id res chain seq x y z
N MET A 1 10.19 -0.04 -19.28
CA MET A 1 9.52 1.25 -19.61
C MET A 1 9.76 2.19 -18.44
N PRO A 2 10.15 3.46 -18.65
CA PRO A 2 10.41 4.39 -17.54
C PRO A 2 9.09 4.82 -16.86
N PHE A 3 9.09 4.90 -15.54
CA PHE A 3 7.96 5.42 -14.75
C PHE A 3 8.17 6.91 -14.47
N TRP A 4 7.28 7.74 -15.02
CA TRP A 4 7.30 9.19 -14.82
C TRP A 4 6.34 9.55 -13.70
N GLY A 5 6.86 9.91 -12.52
CA GLY A 5 6.07 10.22 -11.31
C GLY A 5 5.31 11.55 -11.35
N LEU A 6 4.71 11.91 -12.49
CA LEU A 6 4.06 13.20 -12.72
C LEU A 6 2.87 13.44 -11.78
N GLN A 7 2.12 12.39 -11.44
CA GLN A 7 0.99 12.49 -10.50
C GLN A 7 1.42 13.05 -9.15
N LYS A 8 2.53 12.52 -8.59
CA LYS A 8 3.11 12.98 -7.33
C LYS A 8 3.69 14.40 -7.43
N GLN A 9 4.25 14.75 -8.58
CA GLN A 9 4.85 16.07 -8.80
C GLN A 9 3.79 17.17 -8.98
N LEU A 10 2.66 16.86 -9.64
CA LEU A 10 1.57 17.79 -9.91
C LEU A 10 0.50 17.81 -8.81
N GLY A 11 0.55 16.85 -7.87
CA GLY A 11 -0.45 16.71 -6.80
C GLY A 11 -1.82 16.26 -7.29
N ILE A 12 -1.88 15.58 -8.44
CA ILE A 12 -3.13 15.07 -9.02
C ILE A 12 -3.21 13.58 -8.73
N ASP A 13 -4.35 13.13 -8.18
CA ASP A 13 -4.65 11.71 -7.98
C ASP A 13 -5.47 11.19 -9.17
N VAL A 14 -4.81 10.47 -10.08
CA VAL A 14 -5.47 9.85 -11.24
C VAL A 14 -5.78 8.39 -10.94
N ASP A 15 -4.83 7.67 -10.36
CA ASP A 15 -4.92 6.22 -10.12
C ASP A 15 -4.60 5.79 -8.68
N SER A 16 -4.06 6.66 -7.84
CA SER A 16 -3.50 6.28 -6.53
C SER A 16 -4.59 5.85 -5.55
N TRP A 17 -5.79 6.44 -5.66
CA TRP A 17 -7.00 6.06 -4.90
C TRP A 17 -7.41 4.59 -5.06
N LEU A 18 -7.07 3.92 -6.17
CA LEU A 18 -7.48 2.55 -6.47
C LEU A 18 -6.43 1.48 -6.11
N VAL A 19 -5.20 1.89 -5.77
CA VAL A 19 -4.06 0.96 -5.65
C VAL A 19 -4.13 0.06 -4.41
N ARG A 20 -4.70 0.54 -3.30
CA ARG A 20 -4.71 -0.17 -2.02
C ARG A 20 -6.13 -0.38 -1.54
N GLN A 21 -6.44 -1.55 -0.97
CA GLN A 21 -7.78 -1.82 -0.42
C GLN A 21 -8.03 -1.03 0.87
N SER A 22 -6.95 -0.65 1.55
CA SER A 22 -6.90 0.19 2.74
C SER A 22 -7.21 1.67 2.49
N MET A 23 -7.33 2.11 1.23
CA MET A 23 -7.77 3.47 0.89
C MET A 23 -9.25 3.71 1.20
N PRO A 24 -9.70 4.97 1.30
CA PRO A 24 -11.10 5.30 1.49
C PRO A 24 -11.98 4.71 0.38
N GLN A 25 -12.81 3.74 0.73
CA GLN A 25 -13.78 3.14 -0.19
C GLN A 25 -15.16 3.82 -0.07
N PRO A 26 -16.01 3.75 -1.10
CA PRO A 26 -17.38 4.22 -1.02
C PRO A 26 -18.09 3.58 0.18
N TYR A 27 -18.88 4.37 0.91
CA TYR A 27 -19.62 3.92 2.09
C TYR A 27 -18.76 3.41 3.26
N SER A 28 -17.47 3.74 3.30
CA SER A 28 -16.53 3.29 4.34
C SER A 28 -16.48 1.76 4.48
N GLN A 29 -16.68 1.03 3.38
CA GLN A 29 -16.58 -0.42 3.37
C GLN A 29 -15.11 -0.83 3.48
N ALA A 30 -14.79 -1.65 4.49
CA ALA A 30 -13.46 -2.23 4.62
C ALA A 30 -13.34 -3.45 3.70
N GLY A 31 -12.19 -3.59 3.04
CA GLY A 31 -11.81 -4.84 2.39
C GLY A 31 -11.58 -5.95 3.42
N VAL A 32 -11.55 -7.21 2.96
CA VAL A 32 -11.39 -8.39 3.84
C VAL A 32 -10.10 -8.29 4.67
N CYS A 33 -8.99 -7.93 4.03
CA CYS A 33 -7.67 -7.84 4.66
C CYS A 33 -7.23 -6.39 4.93
N HIS A 34 -8.19 -5.49 5.19
CA HIS A 34 -7.92 -4.06 5.40
C HIS A 34 -6.87 -3.79 6.48
N ALA A 35 -6.97 -4.50 7.61
CA ALA A 35 -6.07 -4.31 8.75
C ALA A 35 -4.63 -4.73 8.43
N PHE A 36 -4.44 -5.93 7.88
CA PHE A 36 -3.12 -6.48 7.55
C PHE A 36 -2.46 -5.70 6.41
N GLU A 37 -3.22 -5.29 5.38
CA GLU A 37 -2.66 -4.45 4.31
C GLU A 37 -2.19 -3.10 4.86
N ARG A 38 -2.93 -2.51 5.79
CA ARG A 38 -2.55 -1.24 6.43
C ARG A 38 -1.25 -1.40 7.22
N GLU A 39 -1.14 -2.44 8.04
CA GLU A 39 0.06 -2.71 8.85
C GLU A 39 1.29 -2.96 7.97
N TRP A 40 1.15 -3.76 6.91
CA TRP A 40 2.24 -4.01 5.96
C TRP A 40 2.70 -2.72 5.24
N VAL A 41 1.76 -1.89 4.79
CA VAL A 41 2.08 -0.61 4.12
C VAL A 41 2.72 0.38 5.09
N GLU A 42 2.26 0.45 6.34
CA GLU A 42 2.83 1.29 7.38
C GLU A 42 4.25 0.86 7.75
N CYS A 43 4.49 -0.45 7.88
CA CYS A 43 5.84 -0.99 8.12
C CYS A 43 6.79 -0.69 6.96
N GLY A 44 6.37 -0.93 5.71
CA GLY A 44 7.22 -0.75 4.53
C GLY A 44 7.49 0.72 4.15
N HIS A 45 6.79 1.67 4.77
CA HIS A 45 6.86 3.07 4.41
C HIS A 45 8.26 3.66 4.69
N GLY A 46 8.92 4.15 3.65
CA GLY A 46 10.23 4.83 3.78
C GLY A 46 11.46 3.91 3.85
N LEU A 47 11.29 2.59 4.01
CA LEU A 47 12.40 1.62 4.04
C LEU A 47 12.93 1.28 2.64
N GLY A 48 12.08 1.43 1.61
CA GLY A 48 12.35 0.93 0.27
C GLY A 48 12.24 -0.60 0.18
N GLN A 49 12.05 -1.11 -1.03
CA GLN A 49 11.70 -2.54 -1.27
C GLN A 49 12.71 -3.54 -0.71
N ILE A 50 14.01 -3.24 -0.78
CA ILE A 50 15.07 -4.18 -0.37
C ILE A 50 15.03 -4.44 1.14
N ARG A 51 14.84 -3.38 1.94
CA ARG A 51 14.78 -3.49 3.41
C ARG A 51 13.41 -3.94 3.87
N ALA A 52 12.34 -3.40 3.30
CA ALA A 52 10.97 -3.78 3.63
C ALA A 52 10.74 -5.30 3.49
N ARG A 53 11.37 -5.95 2.50
CA ARG A 53 11.26 -7.40 2.32
C ARG A 53 11.84 -8.24 3.46
N ARG A 54 12.79 -7.71 4.24
CA ARG A 54 13.40 -8.40 5.38
C ARG A 54 12.80 -7.95 6.71
N GLU A 55 12.59 -6.64 6.86
CA GLU A 55 12.12 -6.04 8.11
C GLU A 55 10.60 -6.21 8.29
N CYS A 56 9.82 -6.14 7.20
CA CYS A 56 8.35 -6.26 7.22
C CYS A 56 7.87 -7.60 6.65
N GLN A 57 8.68 -8.65 6.83
CA GLN A 57 8.38 -9.97 6.27
C GLN A 57 7.17 -10.61 6.96
N LEU A 58 7.05 -10.44 8.28
CA LEU A 58 5.96 -11.02 9.07
C LEU A 58 4.61 -10.44 8.63
N GLU A 59 4.51 -9.12 8.55
CA GLU A 59 3.30 -8.39 8.16
C GLU A 59 2.90 -8.71 6.71
N TYR A 60 3.89 -8.95 5.85
CA TYR A 60 3.64 -9.40 4.48
C TYR A 60 3.09 -10.83 4.43
N GLU A 61 3.62 -11.74 5.24
CA GLU A 61 3.13 -13.12 5.33
C GLU A 61 1.70 -13.17 5.88
N ASP A 62 1.41 -12.38 6.92
CA ASP A 62 0.05 -12.23 7.48
C ASP A 62 -0.93 -11.66 6.45
N PHE A 63 -0.53 -10.64 5.68
CA PHE A 63 -1.36 -10.09 4.60
C PHE A 63 -1.62 -11.10 3.47
N MET A 64 -0.66 -11.97 3.16
CA MET A 64 -0.80 -12.97 2.10
C MET A 64 -1.67 -14.18 2.51
N GLU A 65 -1.83 -14.44 3.80
CA GLU A 65 -2.62 -15.56 4.33
C GLU A 65 -4.12 -15.26 4.46
N CYS A 66 -4.46 -14.00 4.73
CA CYS A 66 -5.80 -13.52 5.12
C CYS A 66 -7.02 -13.82 4.19
#